data_AF-A0A7C6PQ03-F1
#
_entry.id   AF-A0A7C6PQ03-F1
#
_cell.length_a   1.000
_cell.length_b   1.000
_cell.length_c   1.000
_cell.angle_alpha   90.00
_cell.angle_beta   90.00
_cell.angle_gamma   90.00
#
_symmetry.space_group_name_H-M   'P 1'
#
loop_
_entity.id
_entity.type
_entity.pdbx_description
1 polymer ?
#
loop_
_entity_poly.entity_id
_entity_poly.type
_entity_poly.pdbx_seq_one_letter_code
_entity_poly.pdbx_strand_id
1 'polypeptide(L)'
;MPQADLASPDWRHIRHLDIFLTLLFGLVVVPITAGFLGGLFIRFLYPGAAATKAIEANRGLVLIAAGLIQEAFLVLLAVLLARRRLGRGDDRHGDLLADWLGLGEPPRFRYLILGTGLGFLLLLLEALGSGLSYGILFALYGAEKARVLVEQSGAPVWEWLRSTTGPNQRLALVVLLVVLGPLAEEIWFRGVVYPAWRARWGRWVALLVESAFFGLLHLNWVAWPALFLVGCALTLVYEHYRSLWPAVFAHAFLNGMVVLALLAQTGSSGPAV
;
A
#
# COMPACT_ATOMS: atom_id res chain seq x y z
N MET A 1 -0.46 33.01 -12.96
CA MET A 1 -1.66 32.36 -13.53
C MET A 1 -2.68 32.23 -12.41
N PRO A 2 -3.92 32.73 -12.59
CA PRO A 2 -4.97 32.60 -11.60
C PRO A 2 -5.24 31.11 -11.34
N GLN A 3 -5.28 30.75 -10.06
CA GLN A 3 -5.64 29.42 -9.57
C GLN A 3 -7.03 29.09 -10.10
N ALA A 4 -7.15 28.06 -10.94
CA ALA A 4 -8.44 27.43 -11.17
C ALA A 4 -8.89 26.88 -9.81
N ASP A 5 -9.80 27.61 -9.19
CA ASP A 5 -10.55 27.12 -8.05
C ASP A 5 -11.16 25.78 -8.44
N LEU A 6 -10.98 24.82 -7.54
CA LEU A 6 -11.56 23.51 -7.64
C LEU A 6 -13.08 23.70 -7.57
N ALA A 7 -13.73 23.86 -8.72
CA ALA A 7 -15.13 23.52 -8.98
C ALA A 7 -15.34 22.00 -8.77
N SER A 8 -14.90 21.51 -7.60
CA SER A 8 -14.75 20.12 -7.24
C SER A 8 -16.04 19.63 -6.58
N PRO A 9 -16.54 18.44 -6.94
CA PRO A 9 -17.60 17.79 -6.21
C PRO A 9 -17.26 17.73 -4.71
N ASP A 10 -18.26 17.93 -3.86
CA ASP A 10 -18.07 18.22 -2.44
C ASP A 10 -17.49 17.03 -1.66
N TRP A 11 -16.17 17.04 -1.52
CA TRP A 11 -15.41 16.09 -0.69
C TRP A 11 -15.80 16.14 0.80
N ARG A 12 -16.53 17.20 1.24
CA ARG A 12 -17.00 17.33 2.62
C ARG A 12 -18.11 16.34 2.96
N HIS A 13 -18.71 15.68 1.97
CA HIS A 13 -19.66 14.57 2.20
C HIS A 13 -19.00 13.28 2.69
N ILE A 14 -17.72 13.02 2.38
CA ILE A 14 -16.99 11.83 2.85
C ILE A 14 -16.52 12.07 4.28
N ARG A 15 -17.19 11.53 5.30
CA ARG A 15 -16.88 11.82 6.71
C ARG A 15 -15.62 11.07 7.15
N HIS A 16 -14.99 11.53 8.23
CA HIS A 16 -13.88 10.81 8.87
C HIS A 16 -14.28 9.37 9.24
N LEU A 17 -15.52 9.16 9.65
CA LEU A 17 -16.06 7.83 9.91
C LEU A 17 -16.08 6.94 8.65
N ASP A 18 -16.41 7.50 7.48
CA ASP A 18 -16.42 6.73 6.24
C ASP A 18 -14.98 6.29 5.86
N ILE A 19 -14.00 7.17 6.05
CA ILE A 19 -12.56 6.86 5.85
C ILE A 19 -12.10 5.79 6.84
N PHE A 20 -12.39 5.96 8.14
CA PHE A 20 -12.02 5.01 9.16
C PHE A 20 -12.64 3.62 8.92
N LEU A 21 -13.94 3.56 8.63
CA LEU A 21 -14.62 2.28 8.38
C LEU A 21 -14.07 1.60 7.13
N THR A 22 -13.79 2.35 6.06
CA THR A 22 -13.22 1.75 4.84
C THR A 22 -11.81 1.21 5.06
N LEU A 23 -10.97 1.87 5.86
CA LEU A 23 -9.68 1.32 6.28
C LEU A 23 -9.83 0.08 7.16
N LEU A 24 -10.70 0.14 8.17
CA LEU A 24 -10.93 -0.98 9.08
C LEU A 24 -11.38 -2.20 8.30
N PHE A 25 -12.35 -2.04 7.38
CA PHE A 25 -12.82 -3.14 6.56
C PHE A 25 -11.75 -3.60 5.57
N GLY A 26 -11.17 -2.68 4.80
CA GLY A 26 -10.19 -2.99 3.75
C GLY A 26 -8.91 -3.63 4.28
N LEU A 27 -8.31 -3.07 5.32
CA LEU A 27 -6.97 -3.46 5.81
C LEU A 27 -6.97 -4.42 7.00
N VAL A 28 -8.10 -4.57 7.71
CA VAL A 28 -8.16 -5.43 8.90
C VAL A 28 -9.17 -6.55 8.71
N VAL A 29 -10.44 -6.22 8.51
CA VAL A 29 -11.52 -7.23 8.49
C VAL A 29 -11.36 -8.17 7.29
N VAL A 30 -11.17 -7.62 6.09
CA VAL A 30 -11.09 -8.40 4.85
C VAL A 30 -9.90 -9.37 4.84
N PRO A 31 -8.64 -8.96 5.06
CA PRO A 31 -7.51 -9.89 5.00
C PRO A 31 -7.60 -10.97 6.08
N ILE A 32 -8.02 -10.64 7.31
CA ILE A 32 -8.22 -11.62 8.39
C ILE A 32 -9.29 -12.64 7.99
N THR A 33 -10.43 -12.15 7.48
CA THR A 33 -11.55 -13.02 7.06
C THR A 33 -11.14 -13.89 5.87
N ALA A 34 -10.47 -13.34 4.87
CA ALA A 34 -10.00 -14.07 3.69
C ALA A 34 -9.00 -15.16 4.08
N GLY A 35 -8.03 -14.86 4.95
CA GLY A 35 -7.09 -15.85 5.47
C GLY A 35 -7.77 -16.97 6.26
N PHE A 36 -8.71 -16.62 7.14
CA PHE A 36 -9.49 -17.58 7.91
C PHE A 36 -10.34 -18.49 7.02
N LEU A 37 -11.08 -17.92 6.06
CA LEU A 37 -11.91 -18.68 5.12
C LEU A 37 -11.06 -19.58 4.20
N GLY A 38 -9.89 -19.11 3.76
CA GLY A 38 -8.94 -19.93 3.01
C GLY A 38 -8.48 -21.15 3.82
N GLY A 39 -8.18 -20.96 5.11
CA GLY A 39 -7.85 -22.06 6.02
C GLY A 39 -9.00 -23.06 6.21
N LEU A 40 -10.24 -22.57 6.38
CA LEU A 40 -11.43 -23.42 6.49
C LEU A 40 -11.69 -24.22 5.19
N PHE A 41 -11.52 -23.58 4.04
CA PHE A 41 -11.70 -24.24 2.75
C PHE A 41 -10.70 -25.39 2.57
N ILE A 42 -9.43 -25.20 2.93
CA ILE A 42 -8.44 -26.28 2.88
C ILE A 42 -8.80 -27.41 3.86
N ARG A 43 -9.26 -27.08 5.08
CA ARG A 43 -9.72 -28.09 6.06
C ARG A 43 -10.90 -28.91 5.53
N PHE A 44 -11.79 -28.29 4.77
CA PHE A 44 -12.91 -28.96 4.13
C PHE A 44 -12.44 -29.94 3.05
N LEU A 45 -11.46 -29.54 2.22
CA LEU A 45 -10.88 -30.41 1.18
C LEU A 45 -10.02 -31.55 1.74
N TYR A 46 -9.34 -31.32 2.87
CA TYR A 46 -8.41 -32.27 3.50
C TYR A 46 -8.80 -32.53 4.97
N PRO A 47 -9.82 -33.37 5.24
CA PRO A 47 -10.30 -33.60 6.60
C PRO A 47 -9.29 -34.38 7.46
N GLY A 48 -9.35 -34.18 8.78
CA GLY A 48 -8.56 -34.92 9.77
C GLY A 48 -7.10 -34.48 9.87
N ALA A 49 -6.21 -35.42 10.20
CA ALA A 49 -4.79 -35.14 10.49
C ALA A 49 -4.01 -34.57 9.28
N ALA A 50 -4.51 -34.76 8.05
CA ALA A 50 -3.92 -34.21 6.84
C ALA A 50 -4.11 -32.68 6.71
N ALA A 51 -5.10 -32.10 7.39
CA ALA A 51 -5.47 -30.70 7.24
C ALA A 51 -4.32 -29.73 7.55
N THR A 52 -3.60 -29.96 8.65
CA THR A 52 -2.52 -29.07 9.10
C THR A 52 -1.39 -28.99 8.06
N LYS A 53 -0.95 -30.15 7.57
CA LYS A 53 0.08 -30.23 6.52
C LYS A 53 -0.39 -29.59 5.21
N ALA A 54 -1.66 -29.76 4.86
CA ALA A 54 -2.24 -29.14 3.67
C ALA A 54 -2.31 -27.60 3.79
N ILE A 55 -2.66 -27.06 4.96
CA ILE A 55 -2.67 -25.60 5.20
C ILE A 55 -1.26 -25.02 5.03
N GLU A 56 -0.26 -25.67 5.62
CA GLU A 56 1.13 -25.22 5.53
C GLU A 56 1.64 -25.26 4.07
N ALA A 57 1.37 -26.36 3.36
CA ALA A 57 1.76 -26.52 1.96
C ALA A 57 1.10 -25.49 1.01
N ASN A 58 -0.09 -24.96 1.38
CA ASN A 58 -0.85 -24.00 0.58
C ASN A 58 -0.80 -22.58 1.15
N ARG A 59 0.02 -22.32 2.17
CA ARG A 59 0.05 -21.04 2.90
C ARG A 59 0.32 -19.84 1.98
N GLY A 60 1.27 -19.96 1.06
CA GLY A 60 1.57 -18.89 0.09
C GLY A 60 0.39 -18.55 -0.81
N LEU A 61 -0.38 -19.56 -1.26
CA LEU A 61 -1.58 -19.32 -2.08
C LEU A 61 -2.67 -18.60 -1.28
N VAL A 62 -2.88 -18.99 -0.02
CA VAL A 62 -3.84 -18.33 0.87
C VAL A 62 -3.46 -16.87 1.10
N LEU A 63 -2.18 -16.59 1.35
CA LEU A 63 -1.69 -15.22 1.55
C LEU A 63 -1.84 -14.37 0.28
N ILE A 64 -1.44 -14.88 -0.89
CA ILE A 64 -1.62 -14.18 -2.16
C ILE A 64 -3.11 -13.88 -2.42
N ALA A 65 -3.98 -14.88 -2.22
CA ALA A 65 -5.42 -14.69 -2.42
C ALA A 65 -5.99 -13.66 -1.44
N ALA A 66 -5.62 -13.72 -0.17
CA ALA A 66 -6.05 -12.75 0.84
C ALA A 66 -5.59 -11.32 0.48
N GLY A 67 -4.34 -11.16 0.03
CA GLY A 67 -3.82 -9.88 -0.43
C GLY A 67 -4.54 -9.34 -1.68
N LEU A 68 -4.75 -10.17 -2.70
CA LEU A 68 -5.51 -9.77 -3.89
C LEU A 68 -6.94 -9.33 -3.54
N ILE A 69 -7.61 -10.06 -2.63
CA ILE A 69 -8.95 -9.72 -2.16
C ILE A 69 -8.91 -8.39 -1.39
N GLN A 70 -7.93 -8.18 -0.52
CA GLN A 70 -7.72 -6.92 0.20
C GLN A 70 -7.57 -5.75 -0.78
N GLU A 71 -6.65 -5.82 -1.75
CA GLU A 71 -6.39 -4.72 -2.68
C GLU A 71 -7.61 -4.42 -3.57
N ALA A 72 -8.27 -5.46 -4.06
CA ALA A 72 -9.51 -5.30 -4.83
C ALA A 72 -10.61 -4.63 -3.99
N PHE A 73 -10.73 -5.00 -2.71
CA PHE A 73 -11.71 -4.39 -1.81
C PHE A 73 -11.35 -2.95 -1.47
N LEU A 74 -10.08 -2.63 -1.28
CA LEU A 74 -9.61 -1.26 -1.04
C LEU A 74 -9.95 -0.35 -2.22
N VAL A 75 -9.68 -0.80 -3.46
CA VAL A 75 -10.06 -0.08 -4.69
C VAL A 75 -11.58 0.06 -4.79
N LEU A 76 -12.33 -1.00 -4.52
CA LEU A 76 -13.80 -0.96 -4.55
C LEU A 76 -14.34 0.08 -3.56
N LEU A 77 -13.85 0.09 -2.32
CA LEU A 77 -14.27 1.05 -1.29
C LEU A 77 -13.88 2.48 -1.68
N ALA A 78 -12.69 2.69 -2.24
CA ALA A 78 -12.27 4.00 -2.75
C ALA A 78 -13.23 4.50 -3.85
N VAL A 79 -13.56 3.63 -4.82
CA VAL A 79 -14.51 3.94 -5.90
C VAL A 79 -15.90 4.24 -5.34
N LEU A 80 -16.39 3.47 -4.38
CA LEU A 80 -17.70 3.70 -3.76
C LEU A 80 -17.77 5.04 -3.02
N LEU A 81 -16.71 5.40 -2.29
CA LEU A 81 -16.61 6.71 -1.62
C LEU A 81 -16.52 7.85 -2.64
N ALA A 82 -15.68 7.70 -3.66
CA ALA A 82 -15.54 8.68 -4.73
C ALA A 82 -16.84 8.85 -5.54
N ARG A 83 -17.64 7.81 -5.72
CA ARG A 83 -18.97 7.91 -6.35
C ARG A 83 -20.00 8.65 -5.49
N ARG A 84 -19.98 8.46 -4.16
CA ARG A 84 -20.87 9.23 -3.25
C ARG A 84 -20.65 10.74 -3.38
N ARG A 85 -19.43 11.15 -3.72
CA ARG A 85 -19.04 12.54 -3.97
C ARG A 85 -19.60 13.10 -5.30
N LEU A 86 -19.89 12.25 -6.29
CA LEU A 86 -20.40 12.68 -7.61
C LEU A 86 -21.94 12.87 -7.66
N GLY A 87 -22.67 12.44 -6.62
CA GLY A 87 -24.14 12.41 -6.64
C GLY A 87 -24.68 11.23 -7.46
N ARG A 88 -25.96 10.87 -7.27
CA ARG A 88 -26.64 9.82 -8.06
C ARG A 88 -27.34 10.51 -9.25
N GLY A 89 -26.92 10.32 -10.51
CA GLY A 89 -27.73 10.83 -11.62
C GLY A 89 -27.23 10.95 -13.08
N ASP A 90 -26.03 10.51 -13.50
CA ASP A 90 -25.61 10.61 -14.92
C ASP A 90 -24.75 9.41 -15.36
N ASP A 91 -25.01 8.79 -16.50
CA ASP A 91 -24.29 7.57 -16.92
C ASP A 91 -22.86 7.85 -17.42
N ARG A 92 -22.47 9.12 -17.54
CA ARG A 92 -21.09 9.59 -17.82
C ARG A 92 -20.12 9.49 -16.63
N HIS A 93 -20.53 8.91 -15.50
CA HIS A 93 -19.73 8.85 -14.27
C HIS A 93 -18.41 8.06 -14.39
N GLY A 94 -18.28 7.14 -15.36
CA GLY A 94 -17.09 6.29 -15.51
C GLY A 94 -15.82 7.10 -15.83
N ASP A 95 -15.87 7.86 -16.92
CA ASP A 95 -14.76 8.70 -17.39
C ASP A 95 -14.46 9.81 -16.38
N LEU A 96 -15.51 10.41 -15.81
CA LEU A 96 -15.40 11.41 -14.75
C LEU A 96 -14.70 10.86 -13.51
N LEU A 97 -15.01 9.64 -13.08
CA LEU A 97 -14.41 9.04 -11.88
C LEU A 97 -12.90 8.83 -12.06
N ALA A 98 -12.49 8.33 -13.23
CA ALA A 98 -11.07 8.16 -13.54
C ALA A 98 -10.35 9.53 -13.54
N ASP A 99 -10.91 10.54 -14.19
CA ASP A 99 -10.39 11.92 -14.17
C ASP A 99 -10.21 12.42 -12.73
N TRP A 100 -11.20 12.19 -11.86
CA TRP A 100 -11.17 12.65 -10.48
C TRP A 100 -10.15 11.96 -9.60
N LEU A 101 -9.99 10.65 -9.77
CA LEU A 101 -8.94 9.92 -9.07
C LEU A 101 -7.56 10.36 -9.55
N GLY A 102 -7.45 10.91 -10.77
CA GLY A 102 -6.18 11.25 -11.41
C GLY A 102 -5.67 10.15 -12.36
N LEU A 103 -6.58 9.28 -12.81
CA LEU A 103 -6.38 8.19 -13.77
C LEU A 103 -6.95 8.49 -15.17
N GLY A 104 -7.60 9.65 -15.34
CA GLY A 104 -8.31 10.04 -16.56
C GLY A 104 -7.49 10.00 -17.84
N GLU A 105 -6.25 10.49 -17.75
CA GLU A 105 -5.29 10.38 -18.84
C GLU A 105 -4.52 9.06 -18.71
N PRO A 106 -4.34 8.29 -19.81
CA PRO A 106 -3.56 7.07 -19.77
C PRO A 106 -2.09 7.37 -19.41
N PRO A 107 -1.37 6.40 -18.82
CA PRO A 107 0.01 6.58 -18.43
C PRO A 107 0.88 6.87 -19.66
N ARG A 108 1.43 8.08 -19.74
CA ARG A 108 2.37 8.48 -20.80
C ARG A 108 3.76 7.95 -20.46
N PHE A 109 4.57 7.63 -21.48
CA PHE A 109 5.96 7.18 -21.30
C PHE A 109 6.80 8.10 -20.39
N ARG A 110 6.54 9.41 -20.43
CA ARG A 110 7.16 10.39 -19.52
C ARG A 110 6.96 10.08 -18.03
N TYR A 111 5.83 9.48 -17.64
CA TYR A 111 5.55 9.12 -16.26
C TYR A 111 6.35 7.91 -15.81
N LEU A 112 6.77 7.04 -16.73
CA LEU A 112 7.70 5.96 -16.41
C LEU A 112 9.08 6.53 -16.06
N ILE A 113 9.61 7.43 -16.89
CA ILE A 113 10.91 8.09 -16.63
C ILE A 113 10.86 8.89 -15.33
N LEU A 114 9.80 9.70 -15.17
CA LEU A 114 9.60 10.50 -13.98
C LEU A 114 9.44 9.61 -12.74
N GLY A 115 8.64 8.55 -12.83
CA GLY A 115 8.41 7.58 -11.76
C GLY A 115 9.70 6.91 -11.32
N THR A 116 10.60 6.53 -12.24
CA THR A 116 11.92 6.01 -11.90
C THR A 116 12.77 7.03 -11.15
N GLY A 117 12.84 8.28 -11.64
CA GLY A 117 13.60 9.34 -10.96
C GLY A 117 13.06 9.66 -9.56
N LEU A 118 11.73 9.76 -9.42
CA LEU A 118 11.06 9.90 -8.14
C LEU A 118 11.26 8.66 -7.26
N GLY A 119 11.30 7.46 -7.83
CA GLY A 119 11.55 6.22 -7.11
C GLY A 119 12.93 6.19 -6.44
N PHE A 120 13.97 6.71 -7.09
CA PHE A 120 15.28 6.90 -6.44
C PHE A 120 15.24 7.91 -5.30
N LEU A 121 14.47 9.00 -5.45
CA LEU A 121 14.22 9.92 -4.34
C LEU A 121 13.50 9.20 -3.19
N LEU A 122 12.51 8.37 -3.47
CA LEU A 122 11.82 7.59 -2.45
C LEU A 122 12.74 6.59 -1.75
N LEU A 123 13.68 5.96 -2.47
CA LEU A 123 14.72 5.11 -1.86
C LEU A 123 15.61 5.91 -0.90
N LEU A 124 16.00 7.12 -1.26
CA LEU A 124 16.79 7.98 -0.37
C LEU A 124 16.00 8.36 0.89
N LEU A 125 14.71 8.69 0.74
CA LEU A 125 13.84 9.02 1.87
C LEU A 125 13.55 7.81 2.76
N GLU A 126 13.38 6.63 2.18
CA GLU A 126 13.27 5.37 2.89
C GLU A 126 14.54 5.13 3.72
N ALA A 127 15.72 5.19 3.10
CA ALA A 127 16.99 5.00 3.78
C ALA A 127 17.21 6.01 4.92
N LEU A 128 16.83 7.28 4.70
CA LEU A 128 16.90 8.33 5.71
C LEU A 128 15.97 8.02 6.90
N GLY A 129 14.71 7.64 6.63
CA GLY A 129 13.75 7.32 7.68
C GLY A 129 14.12 6.04 8.44
N SER A 130 14.63 5.03 7.74
CA SER A 130 15.15 3.80 8.34
C SER A 130 16.38 4.08 9.21
N GLY A 131 17.28 4.96 8.76
CA GLY A 131 18.42 5.45 9.56
C GLY A 131 17.99 6.23 10.82
N LEU A 132 16.97 7.08 10.70
CA LEU A 132 16.39 7.79 11.85
C LEU A 132 15.79 6.81 12.86
N SER A 133 15.02 5.82 12.38
CA SER A 133 14.44 4.78 13.22
C SER A 133 15.52 4.00 13.96
N TYR A 134 16.56 3.54 13.26
CA TYR A 134 17.69 2.85 13.88
C TYR A 134 18.40 3.73 14.91
N GLY A 135 18.63 5.01 14.62
CA GLY A 135 19.24 5.96 15.56
C GLY A 135 18.42 6.14 16.84
N ILE A 136 17.10 6.27 16.73
CA ILE A 136 16.19 6.34 17.88
C ILE A 136 16.26 5.05 18.71
N LEU A 137 16.15 3.89 18.05
CA LEU A 137 16.23 2.59 18.71
C LEU A 137 17.56 2.37 19.42
N PHE A 138 18.66 2.75 18.77
CA PHE A 138 20.01 2.67 19.32
C PHE A 138 20.12 3.52 20.59
N ALA A 139 19.63 4.75 20.56
CA ALA A 139 19.69 5.66 21.70
C ALA A 139 18.85 5.15 22.89
N LEU A 140 17.70 4.51 22.62
CA LEU A 140 16.79 4.03 23.66
C LEU A 140 17.17 2.66 24.23
N TYR A 141 17.71 1.76 23.40
CA TYR A 141 17.83 0.33 23.72
C TYR A 141 19.24 -0.24 23.53
N GLY A 142 20.18 0.54 22.98
CA GLY A 142 21.51 0.08 22.60
C GLY A 142 21.56 -0.67 21.27
N ALA A 143 22.78 -0.91 20.79
CA ALA A 143 23.04 -1.44 19.45
C ALA A 143 22.37 -2.79 19.17
N GLU A 144 22.52 -3.75 20.09
CA GLU A 144 22.07 -5.12 19.84
C GLU A 144 20.54 -5.20 19.73
N LYS A 145 19.82 -4.58 20.67
CA LYS A 145 18.35 -4.58 20.64
C LYS A 145 17.81 -3.77 19.46
N ALA A 146 18.47 -2.68 19.06
CA ALA A 146 18.10 -1.93 17.86
C ALA A 146 18.23 -2.78 16.59
N ARG A 147 19.35 -3.51 16.43
CA ARG A 147 19.59 -4.42 15.31
C ARG A 147 18.50 -5.50 15.22
N VAL A 148 18.17 -6.14 16.35
CA VAL A 148 17.13 -7.18 16.41
C VAL A 148 15.75 -6.63 16.03
N LEU A 149 15.38 -5.45 16.54
CA LEU A 149 14.08 -4.83 16.22
C LEU A 149 13.97 -4.46 14.73
N VAL A 150 15.05 -3.94 14.14
CA VAL A 150 15.09 -3.64 12.69
C VAL A 150 15.01 -4.93 11.86
N GLU A 151 15.74 -5.97 12.24
CA GLU A 151 15.70 -7.26 11.54
C GLU A 151 14.29 -7.90 11.59
N GLN A 152 13.64 -7.84 12.75
CA GLN A 152 12.27 -8.33 12.94
C GLN A 152 11.22 -7.50 12.22
N SER A 153 11.48 -6.22 11.95
CA SER A 153 10.53 -5.36 11.24
C SER A 153 10.19 -5.86 9.82
N GLY A 154 11.11 -6.59 9.18
CA GLY A 154 10.88 -7.21 7.87
C GLY A 154 10.11 -8.54 7.92
N ALA A 155 9.86 -9.11 9.10
CA ALA A 155 9.30 -10.45 9.27
C ALA A 155 8.00 -10.71 8.49
N PRO A 156 7.03 -9.78 8.41
CA PRO A 156 5.82 -10.00 7.64
C PRO A 156 6.10 -10.26 6.15
N VAL A 157 6.97 -9.47 5.52
CA VAL A 157 7.29 -9.66 4.09
C VAL A 157 8.10 -10.93 3.88
N TRP A 158 9.02 -11.26 4.81
CA TRP A 158 9.76 -12.52 4.78
C TRP A 158 8.85 -13.74 4.84
N GLU A 159 7.80 -13.69 5.64
CA GLU A 159 6.82 -14.76 5.74
C GLU A 159 6.12 -15.00 4.40
N TRP A 160 5.70 -13.93 3.71
CA TRP A 160 5.10 -14.05 2.38
C TRP A 160 6.08 -14.67 1.39
N LEU A 161 7.33 -14.19 1.33
CA LEU A 161 8.36 -14.72 0.44
C LEU A 161 8.64 -16.21 0.72
N ARG A 162 8.83 -16.60 1.98
CA ARG A 162 9.11 -17.99 2.40
C ARG A 162 7.93 -18.92 2.12
N SER A 163 6.70 -18.43 2.26
CA SER A 163 5.49 -19.20 2.00
C SER A 163 5.22 -19.44 0.50
N THR A 164 5.86 -18.67 -0.39
CA THR A 164 5.70 -18.80 -1.86
C THR A 164 6.82 -19.62 -2.49
N THR A 165 6.56 -20.90 -2.72
CA THR A 165 7.59 -21.88 -3.11
C THR A 165 7.73 -22.07 -4.62
N GLY A 166 6.66 -21.86 -5.39
CA GLY A 166 6.66 -22.04 -6.86
C GLY A 166 6.90 -20.75 -7.65
N PRO A 167 7.42 -20.83 -8.90
CA PRO A 167 7.70 -19.66 -9.73
C PRO A 167 6.43 -18.84 -10.03
N ASN A 168 5.29 -19.49 -10.25
CA ASN A 168 4.02 -18.81 -10.48
C ASN A 168 3.51 -18.09 -9.23
N GLN A 169 3.70 -18.68 -8.04
CA GLN A 169 3.33 -18.03 -6.77
C GLN A 169 4.23 -16.80 -6.52
N ARG A 170 5.53 -16.92 -6.78
CA ARG A 170 6.48 -15.79 -6.66
C ARG A 170 6.14 -14.67 -7.64
N LEU A 171 5.82 -15.01 -8.90
CA LEU A 171 5.39 -14.02 -9.87
C LEU A 171 4.10 -13.31 -9.43
N ALA A 172 3.10 -14.07 -8.97
CA ALA A 172 1.85 -13.50 -8.45
C ALA A 172 2.10 -12.60 -7.23
N LEU A 173 3.01 -13.00 -6.33
CA LEU A 173 3.42 -12.21 -5.18
C LEU A 173 4.10 -10.90 -5.60
N VAL A 174 5.03 -10.95 -6.55
CA VAL A 174 5.71 -9.74 -7.06
C VAL A 174 4.70 -8.80 -7.70
N VAL A 175 3.80 -9.30 -8.55
CA VAL A 175 2.74 -8.47 -9.15
C VAL A 175 1.86 -7.83 -8.07
N LEU A 176 1.49 -8.59 -7.04
CA LEU A 176 0.72 -8.08 -5.92
C LEU A 176 1.45 -6.95 -5.19
N LEU A 177 2.70 -7.17 -4.74
CA LEU A 177 3.42 -6.21 -3.90
C LEU A 177 3.98 -5.01 -4.66
N VAL A 178 4.30 -5.17 -5.94
CA VAL A 178 5.01 -4.15 -6.74
C VAL A 178 4.06 -3.38 -7.66
N VAL A 179 2.94 -3.98 -8.06
CA VAL A 179 2.02 -3.34 -9.01
C VAL A 179 0.66 -3.08 -8.38
N LEU A 180 -0.02 -4.13 -7.89
CA LEU A 180 -1.40 -4.00 -7.43
C LEU A 180 -1.52 -3.25 -6.10
N GLY A 181 -0.64 -3.54 -5.13
CA GLY A 181 -0.57 -2.84 -3.85
C GLY A 181 -0.34 -1.34 -4.04
N PRO A 182 0.76 -0.91 -4.68
CA PRO A 182 1.00 0.50 -4.96
C PRO A 182 -0.17 1.18 -5.69
N LEU A 183 -0.77 0.53 -6.70
CA LEU A 183 -1.93 1.09 -7.40
C LEU A 183 -3.13 1.29 -6.46
N ALA A 184 -3.49 0.27 -5.68
CA ALA A 184 -4.63 0.31 -4.76
C ALA A 184 -4.42 1.32 -3.63
N GLU A 185 -3.23 1.34 -3.04
CA GLU A 185 -2.84 2.29 -2.01
C GLU A 185 -2.88 3.73 -2.55
N GLU A 186 -2.28 4.01 -3.71
CA GLU A 186 -2.33 5.37 -4.28
C GLU A 186 -3.75 5.82 -4.63
N ILE A 187 -4.60 4.93 -5.18
CA ILE A 187 -6.02 5.23 -5.43
C ILE A 187 -6.72 5.61 -4.13
N TRP A 188 -6.46 4.89 -3.04
CA TRP A 188 -7.15 5.12 -1.78
C TRP A 188 -6.61 6.36 -1.04
N PHE A 189 -5.30 6.43 -0.83
CA PHE A 189 -4.67 7.51 -0.08
C PHE A 189 -4.68 8.83 -0.86
N ARG A 190 -4.25 8.84 -2.13
CA ARG A 190 -4.09 10.07 -2.92
C ARG A 190 -5.35 10.37 -3.73
N GLY A 191 -6.06 9.34 -4.18
CA GLY A 191 -7.32 9.52 -4.91
C GLY A 191 -8.52 9.85 -4.01
N VAL A 192 -8.52 9.48 -2.72
CA VAL A 192 -9.68 9.68 -1.83
C VAL A 192 -9.35 10.44 -0.55
N VAL A 193 -8.43 9.94 0.29
CA VAL A 193 -8.20 10.52 1.63
C VAL A 193 -7.59 11.90 1.56
N TYR A 194 -6.50 12.06 0.80
CA TYR A 194 -5.82 13.33 0.70
C TYR A 194 -6.75 14.44 0.16
N PRO A 195 -7.51 14.26 -0.95
CA PRO A 195 -8.51 15.24 -1.39
C PRO A 195 -9.57 15.55 -0.33
N ALA A 196 -10.07 14.52 0.39
CA ALA A 196 -11.08 14.69 1.43
C ALA A 196 -10.59 15.51 2.62
N TRP A 197 -9.35 15.30 3.06
CA TRP A 197 -8.75 16.06 4.16
C TRP A 197 -8.23 17.41 3.70
N ARG A 198 -7.69 17.53 2.48
CA ARG A 198 -7.26 18.79 1.89
C ARG A 198 -8.41 19.79 1.81
N ALA A 199 -9.61 19.31 1.45
CA ALA A 199 -10.82 20.13 1.40
C ALA A 199 -11.30 20.64 2.78
N ARG A 200 -10.84 20.05 3.89
CA ARG A 200 -11.25 20.38 5.26
C ARG A 200 -10.18 21.12 6.05
N TRP A 201 -8.93 20.69 5.94
CA TRP A 201 -7.82 21.11 6.79
C TRP A 201 -6.74 21.86 6.02
N GLY A 202 -6.88 22.00 4.71
CA GLY A 202 -5.89 22.60 3.83
C GLY A 202 -4.74 21.65 3.49
N ARG A 203 -3.88 22.11 2.58
CA ARG A 203 -2.83 21.30 1.95
C ARG A 203 -1.89 20.63 2.95
N TRP A 204 -1.30 21.41 3.86
CA TRP A 204 -0.20 20.94 4.70
C TRP A 204 -0.65 19.98 5.80
N VAL A 205 -1.75 20.32 6.49
CA VAL A 205 -2.31 19.44 7.52
C VAL A 205 -2.78 18.12 6.90
N ALA A 206 -3.48 18.18 5.77
CA ALA A 206 -3.93 16.97 5.08
C ALA A 206 -2.77 16.07 4.66
N LEU A 207 -1.70 16.65 4.10
CA LEU A 207 -0.50 15.92 3.69
C LEU A 207 0.14 15.20 4.88
N LEU A 208 0.40 15.92 5.98
CA LEU A 208 1.08 15.35 7.14
C LEU A 208 0.24 14.26 7.82
N VAL A 209 -1.06 14.51 8.00
CA VAL A 209 -1.93 13.54 8.66
C VAL A 209 -2.15 12.31 7.78
N GLU A 210 -2.37 12.46 6.47
CA GLU A 210 -2.51 11.33 5.54
C GLU A 210 -1.23 10.50 5.48
N SER A 211 -0.06 11.12 5.40
CA SER A 211 1.22 10.41 5.37
C SER A 211 1.52 9.67 6.68
N ALA A 212 1.10 10.23 7.82
CA ALA A 212 1.20 9.56 9.11
C ALA A 212 0.31 8.32 9.17
N PHE A 213 -0.94 8.43 8.68
CA PHE A 213 -1.86 7.30 8.59
C PHE A 213 -1.35 6.22 7.63
N PHE A 214 -0.81 6.60 6.48
CA PHE A 214 -0.16 5.68 5.54
C PHE A 214 0.88 4.80 6.24
N GLY A 215 1.82 5.41 6.96
CA GLY A 215 2.82 4.65 7.72
C GLY A 215 2.23 3.83 8.87
N LEU A 216 1.26 4.35 9.62
CA LEU A 216 0.69 3.65 10.78
C LEU A 216 -0.05 2.37 10.40
N LEU A 217 -0.72 2.38 9.25
CA LEU A 217 -1.52 1.23 8.79
C LEU A 217 -0.67 0.04 8.32
N HIS A 218 0.64 0.22 8.15
CA HIS A 218 1.56 -0.89 7.94
C HIS A 218 1.83 -1.68 9.24
N LEU A 219 1.34 -1.20 10.40
CA LEU A 219 1.48 -1.83 11.71
C LEU A 219 2.93 -2.17 12.08
N ASN A 220 3.87 -1.40 11.54
CA ASN A 220 5.30 -1.54 11.74
C ASN A 220 5.87 -0.20 12.21
N TRP A 221 5.91 -0.03 13.52
CA TRP A 221 6.39 1.21 14.14
C TRP A 221 7.89 1.45 13.89
N VAL A 222 8.66 0.39 13.61
CA VAL A 222 10.08 0.51 13.24
C VAL A 222 10.23 1.11 11.84
N ALA A 223 9.39 0.70 10.88
CA ALA A 223 9.39 1.25 9.52
C ALA A 223 8.65 2.60 9.42
N TRP A 224 7.88 2.99 10.44
CA TRP A 224 7.00 4.15 10.39
C TRP A 224 7.69 5.45 9.94
N PRO A 225 8.88 5.84 10.45
CA PRO A 225 9.54 7.07 10.00
C PRO A 225 9.86 7.07 8.50
N ALA A 226 10.28 5.93 7.93
CA ALA A 226 10.54 5.78 6.50
C ALA A 226 9.24 5.91 5.69
N LEU A 227 8.20 5.17 6.09
CA LEU A 227 6.90 5.18 5.42
C LEU A 227 6.24 6.56 5.47
N PHE A 228 6.41 7.29 6.57
CA PHE A 228 5.92 8.67 6.70
C PHE A 228 6.58 9.61 5.70
N LEU A 229 7.91 9.56 5.55
CA LEU A 229 8.64 10.40 4.59
C LEU A 229 8.29 10.05 3.15
N VAL A 230 8.18 8.76 2.83
CA VAL A 230 7.71 8.27 1.52
C VAL A 230 6.29 8.76 1.25
N GLY A 231 5.39 8.65 2.22
CA GLY A 231 4.01 9.13 2.10
C GLY A 231 3.93 10.62 1.81
N CYS A 232 4.76 11.42 2.50
CA CYS A 232 4.82 12.88 2.27
C CYS A 232 5.24 13.18 0.83
N ALA A 233 6.26 12.48 0.32
CA ALA A 233 6.76 12.67 -1.03
C ALA A 233 5.73 12.26 -2.09
N LEU A 234 5.09 11.10 -1.93
CA LEU A 234 4.04 10.62 -2.84
C LEU A 234 2.86 11.60 -2.90
N THR A 235 2.44 12.14 -1.75
CA THR A 235 1.36 13.13 -1.68
C THR A 235 1.76 14.47 -2.32
N LEU A 236 3.02 14.92 -2.20
CA LEU A 236 3.53 16.08 -2.93
C LEU A 236 3.58 15.86 -4.44
N VAL A 237 3.99 14.67 -4.87
CA VAL A 237 3.98 14.26 -6.28
C VAL A 237 2.56 14.33 -6.84
N TYR A 238 1.58 13.73 -6.14
CA TYR A 238 0.18 13.80 -6.55
C TYR A 238 -0.35 15.24 -6.58
N GLU A 239 -0.06 16.06 -5.56
CA GLU A 239 -0.50 17.46 -5.50
C GLU A 239 0.07 18.29 -6.66
N HIS A 240 1.32 18.04 -7.06
CA HIS A 240 1.96 18.76 -8.16
C HIS A 240 1.44 18.33 -9.54
N TYR A 241 1.38 17.02 -9.80
CA TYR A 241 1.03 16.50 -11.13
C TYR A 241 -0.48 16.34 -11.35
N ARG A 242 -1.28 16.33 -10.27
CA ARG A 242 -2.73 16.09 -10.30
C ARG A 242 -3.10 14.79 -11.04
N SER A 243 -2.21 13.82 -10.98
CA SER A 243 -2.35 12.49 -11.57
C SER A 243 -1.75 11.47 -10.61
N LEU A 244 -2.36 10.28 -10.54
CA LEU A 244 -1.83 9.18 -9.72
C LEU A 244 -0.64 8.50 -10.36
N TRP A 245 -0.54 8.49 -11.69
CA TRP A 245 0.48 7.70 -12.39
C TRP A 245 1.92 7.98 -11.93
N PRO A 246 2.37 9.25 -11.76
CA PRO A 246 3.70 9.53 -11.21
C PRO A 246 3.94 8.91 -9.83
N ALA A 247 2.95 9.00 -8.93
CA ALA A 247 3.04 8.45 -7.58
C ALA A 247 3.01 6.91 -7.61
N VAL A 248 2.12 6.31 -8.41
CA VAL A 248 2.03 4.86 -8.62
C VAL A 248 3.35 4.30 -9.13
N PHE A 249 3.96 4.91 -10.16
CA PHE A 249 5.24 4.42 -10.69
C PHE A 249 6.40 4.61 -9.71
N ALA A 250 6.44 5.72 -8.98
CA ALA A 250 7.47 5.94 -7.97
C ALA A 250 7.35 4.93 -6.81
N HIS A 251 6.14 4.70 -6.33
CA HIS A 251 5.83 3.74 -5.28
C HIS A 251 6.12 2.30 -5.75
N ALA A 252 5.67 1.93 -6.95
CA ALA A 252 5.98 0.63 -7.56
C ALA A 252 7.49 0.41 -7.72
N PHE A 253 8.23 1.45 -8.12
CA PHE A 253 9.69 1.37 -8.22
C PHE A 253 10.34 1.11 -6.86
N LEU A 254 9.96 1.87 -5.82
CA LEU A 254 10.45 1.65 -4.46
C LEU A 254 10.16 0.21 -4.00
N ASN A 255 8.92 -0.24 -4.10
CA ASN A 255 8.54 -1.60 -3.71
C ASN A 255 9.28 -2.66 -4.52
N GLY A 256 9.46 -2.44 -5.83
CA GLY A 256 10.21 -3.34 -6.70
C GLY A 256 11.66 -3.49 -6.25
N MET A 257 12.32 -2.39 -5.88
CA MET A 257 13.71 -2.43 -5.38
C MET A 257 13.81 -3.11 -4.02
N VAL A 258 12.86 -2.86 -3.11
CA VAL A 258 12.80 -3.55 -1.81
C VAL A 258 12.59 -5.06 -2.00
N VAL A 259 11.58 -5.46 -2.79
CA VAL A 259 11.29 -6.87 -3.07
C VAL A 259 12.48 -7.55 -3.76
N LEU A 260 13.14 -6.87 -4.71
CA LEU A 260 14.35 -7.39 -5.36
C LEU A 260 15.48 -7.62 -4.35
N ALA A 261 15.73 -6.67 -3.46
CA ALA A 261 16.74 -6.79 -2.41
C ALA A 261 16.43 -7.95 -1.46
N LEU A 262 15.16 -8.16 -1.11
CA LEU A 262 14.74 -9.29 -0.27
C LEU A 262 14.91 -10.63 -0.99
N LEU A 263 14.51 -10.71 -2.26
CA LEU A 263 14.68 -11.93 -3.07
C LEU A 263 16.16 -12.31 -3.24
N ALA A 264 17.05 -11.33 -3.44
CA ALA A 264 18.49 -11.58 -3.54
C ALA A 264 19.05 -12.24 -2.27
N GLN A 265 18.55 -11.85 -1.09
CA GLN A 265 18.94 -12.44 0.20
C GLN A 265 18.41 -13.87 0.38
N THR A 266 17.22 -14.18 -0.15
CA THR A 266 16.69 -15.57 -0.14
C THR A 266 17.48 -16.52 -1.03
N GLY A 267 18.13 -15.99 -2.08
CA GLY A 267 19.02 -16.78 -2.94
C GLY A 267 20.41 -17.00 -2.34
N SER A 268 20.88 -16.10 -1.48
CA SER A 268 22.19 -16.19 -0.81
C SER A 268 22.17 -16.96 0.51
N SER A 269 20.99 -17.25 1.06
CA SER A 269 20.80 -18.12 2.22
C SER A 269 20.04 -19.38 1.78
N GLY A 270 20.79 -20.42 1.37
CA GLY A 270 20.25 -21.78 1.36
C GLY A 270 19.65 -22.12 2.74
N PRO A 271 18.69 -23.05 2.83
CA PRO A 271 17.88 -23.22 4.02
C PRO A 271 18.76 -23.51 5.24
N ALA A 272 18.72 -22.61 6.23
CA ALA A 272 19.01 -23.00 7.60
C ALA A 272 17.80 -23.83 8.07
N VAL A 273 17.98 -25.15 8.02
CA VAL A 273 17.12 -26.16 8.65
C VAL A 273 17.10 -25.96 10.16
#